data_AF-A0A392NN75-F1
#
_entry.id   AF-A0A392NN75-F1
#
_cell.length_a   1.000
_cell.length_b   1.000
_cell.length_c   1.000
_cell.angle_alpha   90.00
_cell.angle_beta   90.00
_cell.angle_gamma   90.00
#
_symmetry.space_group_name_H-M   'P 1'
#
loop_
_entity.id
_entity.type
_entity.pdbx_description
1 polymer ?
#
loop_
_entity_poly.entity_id
_entity_poly.type
_entity_poly.pdbx_seq_one_letter_code
_entity_poly.pdbx_strand_id
1 'polypeptide(L)'
;MCASVHQTDNYDCEVEHQCDYEVEYADHYSSLGVLVNDVYVLNFTNGVQLKVRMALGCGYDQIFPDSSYHPVDGMLGLGRGKSSLISQLNSQGLVRNVVGHCLSAQGGGYIFFGDV
;
A
#
# COMPACT_ATOMS: atom_id res chain seq x y z
N MET A 1 -3.02 -8.05 10.89
CA MET A 1 -2.15 -7.50 9.83
C MET A 1 -1.71 -8.59 8.86
N CYS A 2 -1.03 -9.67 9.31
CA CYS A 2 -0.60 -10.75 8.40
C CYS A 2 -1.74 -11.39 7.57
N ALA A 3 -2.92 -11.62 8.17
CA ALA A 3 -4.09 -12.15 7.46
C ALA A 3 -4.62 -11.26 6.29
N SER A 4 -4.03 -10.08 6.07
CA SER A 4 -4.38 -9.22 4.92
C SER A 4 -3.52 -9.48 3.68
N VAL A 5 -2.38 -10.16 3.83
CA VAL A 5 -1.46 -10.54 2.74
C VAL A 5 -1.46 -12.05 2.48
N HIS A 6 -1.77 -12.88 3.48
CA HIS A 6 -1.94 -14.33 3.29
C HIS A 6 -3.42 -14.67 3.07
N GLN A 7 -3.74 -15.31 1.93
CA GLN A 7 -5.10 -15.71 1.55
C GLN A 7 -5.57 -17.01 2.21
N THR A 8 -4.66 -17.78 2.82
CA THR A 8 -4.95 -19.05 3.46
C THR A 8 -5.08 -18.90 4.98
N ASP A 9 -6.10 -19.53 5.56
CA ASP A 9 -6.37 -19.53 7.02
C ASP A 9 -5.30 -20.27 7.85
N ASN A 10 -4.25 -20.80 7.22
CA ASN A 10 -3.17 -21.59 7.81
C ASN A 10 -1.78 -20.94 7.60
N TYR A 11 -1.67 -19.63 7.81
CA TYR A 11 -0.34 -19.03 7.94
C TYR A 11 0.14 -19.24 9.37
N ASP A 12 1.05 -20.20 9.53
CA ASP A 12 1.79 -20.40 10.78
C ASP A 12 2.89 -19.33 10.80
N CYS A 13 2.74 -18.31 11.63
CA CYS A 13 3.77 -17.29 11.80
C CYS A 13 5.00 -17.94 12.44
N GLU A 14 5.99 -18.37 11.65
CA GLU A 14 7.23 -18.99 12.15
C GLU A 14 7.97 -18.06 13.13
N VAL A 15 7.76 -16.75 13.00
CA VAL A 15 8.21 -15.71 13.93
C VAL A 15 6.99 -14.95 14.44
N GLU A 16 6.74 -14.96 15.76
CA GLU A 16 5.53 -14.41 16.40
C GLU A 16 5.23 -12.93 16.07
N HIS A 17 6.15 -12.20 15.43
CA HIS A 17 6.06 -10.76 15.19
C HIS A 17 6.40 -10.30 13.76
N GLN A 18 6.68 -11.21 12.83
CA GLN A 18 7.04 -10.86 11.45
C GLN A 18 5.99 -11.41 10.48
N CYS A 19 5.36 -10.50 9.71
CA CYS A 19 4.47 -10.90 8.61
C CYS A 19 5.20 -10.65 7.29
N ASP A 20 5.77 -11.70 6.71
CA ASP A 20 6.41 -11.58 5.40
C ASP A 20 5.36 -11.43 4.30
N TYR A 21 5.71 -10.71 3.23
CA TYR A 21 4.91 -10.66 2.03
C TYR A 21 5.80 -10.89 0.81
N GLU A 22 5.18 -11.48 -0.20
CA GLU A 22 5.71 -11.56 -1.55
C GLU A 22 4.66 -10.97 -2.49
N VAL A 23 5.10 -10.10 -3.40
CA VAL A 23 4.25 -9.54 -4.44
C VAL A 23 4.97 -9.62 -5.77
N GLU A 24 4.26 -10.15 -6.77
CA GLU A 24 4.66 -10.09 -8.18
C GLU A 24 3.81 -9.02 -8.87
N TYR A 25 4.47 -8.11 -9.58
CA TYR A 25 3.86 -7.03 -10.33
C TYR A 25 3.63 -7.42 -11.79
N ALA A 26 2.81 -6.64 -12.49
CA ALA A 26 2.42 -6.94 -13.87
C ALA A 26 3.59 -6.86 -14.88
N ASP A 27 4.68 -6.20 -14.51
CA ASP A 27 5.94 -6.10 -15.25
C ASP A 27 6.94 -7.22 -14.89
N HIS A 28 6.49 -8.24 -14.16
CA HIS A 28 7.31 -9.35 -13.65
C HIS A 28 8.40 -8.92 -12.66
N TYR A 29 8.29 -7.71 -12.11
CA TYR A 29 9.09 -7.34 -10.94
C TYR A 29 8.47 -8.00 -9.73
N SER A 30 9.30 -8.37 -8.75
CA SER A 30 8.77 -8.84 -7.48
C SER A 30 9.47 -8.21 -6.29
N SER A 31 8.74 -8.18 -5.18
CA SER A 31 9.20 -7.60 -3.92
C SER A 31 8.92 -8.58 -2.80
N LEU A 32 9.96 -8.86 -2.04
CA LEU A 32 9.89 -9.54 -0.75
C LEU A 32 10.11 -8.52 0.36
N GLY A 33 9.31 -8.62 1.41
CA GLY A 33 9.32 -7.64 2.48
C GLY A 33 8.56 -8.09 3.71
N VAL A 34 8.52 -7.21 4.69
CA VAL A 34 7.74 -7.37 5.93
C VAL A 34 6.65 -6.32 6.01
N LEU A 35 5.48 -6.68 6.53
CA LEU A 35 4.51 -5.68 6.93
C LEU A 35 4.93 -4.99 8.22
N VAL A 36 4.94 -3.67 8.20
CA VAL A 36 5.17 -2.83 9.37
C VAL A 36 3.96 -1.94 9.61
N ASN A 37 3.75 -1.52 10.86
CA ASN A 37 2.68 -0.60 11.23
C ASN A 37 3.28 0.77 11.57
N ASP A 38 3.20 1.72 10.63
CA ASP A 38 3.84 3.02 10.78
C ASP A 38 2.88 4.19 10.55
N VAL A 39 3.37 5.40 10.81
CA VAL A 39 2.61 6.64 10.75
C VAL A 39 2.62 7.23 9.34
N TYR A 40 1.43 7.33 8.75
CA TYR A 40 1.17 8.11 7.56
C TYR A 40 0.77 9.52 7.93
N VAL A 41 1.34 10.50 7.25
CA VAL A 41 0.96 11.91 7.35
C VAL A 41 0.12 12.27 6.13
N LEU A 42 -1.17 12.53 6.34
CA LEU A 42 -2.14 12.75 5.26
C LEU A 42 -2.74 14.15 5.37
N ASN A 43 -2.83 14.84 4.24
CA ASN A 43 -3.50 16.14 4.13
C ASN A 43 -4.91 15.94 3.59
N PHE A 44 -5.91 16.39 4.33
CA PHE A 44 -7.31 16.34 3.92
C PHE A 44 -7.68 17.60 3.13
N THR A 45 -8.73 17.52 2.32
CA THR A 45 -9.23 18.63 1.48
C THR A 45 -9.71 19.82 2.30
N ASN A 46 -10.06 19.61 3.57
CA ASN A 46 -10.41 20.66 4.53
C ASN A 46 -9.18 21.36 5.15
N GLY A 47 -7.95 21.04 4.71
CA GLY A 47 -6.71 21.61 5.20
C GLY A 47 -6.18 20.98 6.50
N VAL A 48 -6.87 20.00 7.08
CA VAL A 48 -6.41 19.28 8.27
C VAL A 48 -5.34 18.27 7.88
N GLN A 49 -4.24 18.25 8.63
CA GLN A 49 -3.24 17.19 8.54
C GLN A 49 -3.49 16.16 9.64
N LEU A 50 -3.59 14.88 9.26
CA LEU A 50 -3.82 13.78 10.17
C LEU A 50 -2.63 12.82 10.16
N LYS A 51 -2.25 12.34 11.35
CA LYS A 51 -1.29 11.26 11.53
C LYS A 51 -2.06 9.97 11.82
N VAL A 52 -1.97 8.99 10.94
CA VAL A 52 -2.70 7.72 11.06
C VAL A 52 -1.72 6.56 11.06
N ARG A 53 -1.93 5.57 11.92
CA ARG A 53 -1.13 4.34 11.89
C ARG A 53 -1.79 3.34 10.94
N MET A 54 -1.03 2.88 9.96
CA MET A 54 -1.49 1.92 8.96
C MET A 54 -0.37 0.93 8.64
N ALA A 55 -0.77 -0.25 8.19
CA ALA A 55 0.11 -1.27 7.67
C ALA A 55 0.72 -0.82 6.33
N LEU A 56 2.00 -1.08 6.14
CA LEU A 56 2.73 -0.85 4.90
C LEU A 56 3.77 -1.95 4.67
N GLY A 57 4.05 -2.26 3.42
CA GLY A 57 5.13 -3.19 3.07
C GLY A 57 6.48 -2.50 3.11
N CYS A 58 7.40 -3.00 3.94
CA CYS A 58 8.81 -2.61 3.93
C CYS A 58 9.58 -3.68 3.15
N GLY A 59 9.86 -3.40 1.88
CA GLY A 59 10.58 -4.30 1.00
C GLY A 59 12.08 -4.26 1.24
N TYR A 60 12.73 -5.42 1.25
CA TYR A 60 14.19 -5.54 1.39
C TYR A 60 14.84 -6.20 0.17
N ASP A 61 14.17 -7.17 -0.46
CA ASP A 61 14.65 -7.82 -1.69
C ASP A 61 13.73 -7.46 -2.86
N GLN A 62 14.29 -6.79 -3.87
CA GLN A 62 13.60 -6.44 -5.10
C GLN A 62 14.20 -7.26 -6.24
N ILE A 63 13.38 -8.02 -6.95
CA ILE A 63 13.80 -8.90 -8.03
C ILE A 63 13.36 -8.27 -9.35
N PHE A 64 14.33 -8.05 -10.24
CA PHE A 64 14.13 -7.43 -11.53
C PHE A 64 14.57 -8.36 -12.67
N PRO A 65 13.75 -8.55 -13.73
CA PRO A 65 14.18 -9.12 -14.98
C PRO A 65 15.01 -8.09 -15.78
N ASP A 66 16.33 -8.14 -15.60
CA ASP A 66 17.34 -7.38 -16.36
C ASP A 66 17.34 -5.84 -16.17
N SER A 67 18.40 -5.18 -16.65
CA SER A 67 18.96 -3.83 -16.40
C SER A 67 18.07 -2.55 -16.37
N SER A 68 16.74 -2.64 -16.26
CA SER A 68 15.84 -1.49 -16.12
C SER A 68 15.82 -0.98 -14.67
N TYR A 69 16.83 -0.18 -14.31
CA TYR A 69 16.82 0.61 -13.08
C TYR A 69 15.68 1.62 -13.11
N HIS A 70 14.68 1.44 -12.24
CA HIS A 70 13.62 2.41 -12.01
C HIS A 70 13.80 3.01 -10.61
N PRO A 71 14.20 4.29 -10.49
CA PRO A 71 14.34 4.95 -9.20
C PRO A 71 12.97 5.33 -8.66
N VAL A 72 12.27 4.36 -8.08
CA VAL A 72 11.08 4.60 -7.26
C VAL A 72 11.35 4.09 -5.85
N ASP A 73 11.04 4.90 -4.85
CA ASP A 73 11.24 4.53 -3.43
C ASP A 73 10.17 3.53 -2.93
N GLY A 74 9.13 3.27 -3.74
CA GLY A 74 8.09 2.31 -3.41
C GLY A 74 6.86 2.41 -4.33
N MET A 75 5.87 1.57 -4.04
CA MET A 75 4.61 1.46 -4.80
C MET A 75 3.41 1.75 -3.89
N LEU A 76 2.47 2.56 -4.38
CA LEU A 76 1.22 2.83 -3.65
C LEU A 76 0.13 1.83 -4.06
N GLY A 77 -0.17 0.87 -3.18
CA GLY A 77 -1.18 -0.15 -3.44
C GLY A 77 -2.62 0.37 -3.39
N LEU A 78 -3.27 0.46 -4.56
CA LEU A 78 -4.68 0.86 -4.73
C LEU A 78 -5.64 -0.33 -4.93
N GLY A 79 -5.17 -1.54 -4.65
CA GLY A 79 -5.94 -2.77 -4.82
C GLY A 79 -7.17 -2.86 -3.90
N ARG A 80 -7.95 -3.93 -4.07
CA ARG A 80 -9.17 -4.19 -3.29
C ARG A 80 -8.93 -5.00 -2.00
N GLY A 81 -7.67 -5.33 -1.71
CA GLY A 81 -7.28 -6.08 -0.51
C GLY A 81 -7.40 -5.24 0.77
N LYS A 82 -7.52 -5.92 1.92
CA LYS A 82 -7.64 -5.25 3.23
C LYS A 82 -6.39 -4.43 3.60
N SER A 83 -5.23 -4.77 3.04
CA SER A 83 -3.96 -4.06 3.21
C SER A 83 -3.84 -2.81 2.32
N SER A 84 -4.76 -2.57 1.37
CA SER A 84 -4.67 -1.38 0.51
C SER A 84 -4.90 -0.10 1.29
N LEU A 85 -4.28 1.00 0.84
CA LEU A 85 -4.36 2.31 1.50
C LEU A 85 -5.81 2.71 1.79
N ILE A 86 -6.67 2.59 0.78
CA ILE A 86 -8.06 3.02 0.87
C ILE A 86 -8.89 2.15 1.83
N SER A 87 -8.66 0.83 1.83
CA SER A 87 -9.33 -0.09 2.75
C SER A 87 -8.97 0.20 4.20
N GLN A 88 -7.69 0.51 4.46
CA GLN A 88 -7.22 0.85 5.79
C GLN A 88 -7.81 2.19 6.28
N LEU A 89 -7.81 3.23 5.45
CA LEU A 89 -8.44 4.51 5.79
C LEU A 89 -9.95 4.36 6.04
N ASN A 90 -10.64 3.57 5.21
CA ASN A 90 -12.06 3.30 5.39
C ASN A 90 -12.35 2.51 6.67
N SER A 91 -11.52 1.52 7.01
CA SER A 91 -11.67 0.74 8.25
C SER A 91 -11.52 1.57 9.52
N GLN A 92 -10.79 2.69 9.45
CA GLN A 92 -10.65 3.68 10.52
C GLN A 92 -11.75 4.75 10.51
N GLY A 93 -12.71 4.67 9.57
CA GLY A 93 -13.82 5.63 9.44
C GLY A 93 -13.41 7.00 8.91
N LEU A 94 -12.22 7.12 8.30
CA LEU A 94 -11.67 8.40 7.87
C LEU A 94 -12.18 8.86 6.51
N VAL A 95 -12.44 7.91 5.60
CA VAL A 95 -12.90 8.18 4.23
C VAL A 95 -13.82 7.04 3.76
N ARG A 96 -14.65 7.31 2.74
CA ARG A 96 -15.36 6.23 2.03
C ARG A 96 -14.37 5.36 1.24
N ASN A 97 -14.70 4.08 1.04
CA ASN A 97 -13.86 3.15 0.27
C ASN A 97 -13.98 3.41 -1.25
N VAL A 98 -13.49 4.57 -1.68
CA VAL A 98 -13.55 5.07 -3.05
C VAL A 98 -12.20 5.69 -3.40
N VAL A 99 -11.70 5.38 -4.60
CA VAL A 99 -10.52 6.03 -5.18
C VAL A 99 -10.97 6.72 -6.45
N GLY A 100 -10.67 8.01 -6.57
CA GLY A 100 -10.86 8.75 -7.81
C GLY A 100 -9.54 9.30 -8.31
N HIS A 101 -9.36 9.32 -9.62
CA HIS A 101 -8.14 9.82 -10.24
C HIS A 101 -8.42 10.51 -11.57
N CYS A 102 -7.60 11.51 -11.88
CA CYS A 102 -7.49 12.11 -13.20
C CYS A 102 -6.01 12.11 -13.57
N LEU A 103 -5.62 11.22 -14.49
CA LEU A 103 -4.23 11.07 -14.91
C LEU A 103 -4.02 11.90 -16.18
N SER A 104 -2.91 12.64 -16.22
CA SER A 104 -2.56 13.52 -17.35
C SER A 104 -1.11 13.30 -17.72
N ALA A 105 -0.86 13.07 -19.01
CA ALA A 105 0.50 13.00 -19.55
C ALA A 105 1.18 14.38 -19.59
N GLN A 106 0.40 15.47 -19.51
CA GLN A 106 0.90 16.84 -19.51
C GLN A 106 1.11 17.41 -18.10
N GLY A 107 0.95 16.58 -17.06
CA GLY A 107 0.97 17.01 -15.65
C GLY A 107 -0.37 17.59 -15.18
N GLY A 108 -0.42 17.95 -13.90
CA GLY A 108 -1.63 18.48 -13.25
C GLY A 108 -2.72 17.44 -12.95
N GLY A 109 -2.44 16.16 -13.16
CA GLY A 109 -3.30 15.07 -12.72
C GLY A 109 -3.34 14.97 -11.19
N TYR A 110 -4.33 14.24 -10.67
CA TYR A 110 -4.52 14.06 -9.24
C TYR A 110 -5.12 12.69 -8.92
N ILE A 111 -4.92 12.25 -7.68
CA ILE A 111 -5.59 11.11 -7.06
C ILE A 111 -6.19 11.59 -5.74
N PHE A 112 -7.38 11.11 -5.40
CA PHE A 112 -8.03 11.36 -4.12
C PHE A 112 -8.65 10.09 -3.55
N PHE A 113 -8.81 10.08 -2.23
CA PHE A 113 -9.32 8.97 -1.43
C PHE A 113 -10.58 9.41 -0.70
N GLY A 114 -11.67 8.68 -0.85
CA GLY A 114 -12.98 9.04 -0.31
C GLY A 114 -13.93 9.65 -1.33
N ASP A 115 -14.95 10.33 -0.82
CA ASP A 115 -15.85 11.18 -1.58
C ASP A 115 -15.40 12.64 -1.54
N VAL A 116 -15.72 13.37 -2.61
CA VAL A 116 -15.50 14.81 -2.76
C VAL A 116 -16.81 15.53 -2.56
#